data_AF-A0A6J2C4W1-F1
#
_entry.id   AF-A0A6J2C4W1-F1
#
_cell.length_a   1.000
_cell.length_b   1.000
_cell.length_c   1.000
_cell.angle_alpha   90.00
_cell.angle_beta   90.00
_cell.angle_gamma   90.00
#
_symmetry.space_group_name_H-M   'P 1'
#
loop_
_entity.id
_entity.type
_entity.pdbx_description
1 polymer ?
#
loop_
_entity_poly.entity_id
_entity_poly.type
_entity_poly.pdbx_seq_one_letter_code
_entity_poly.pdbx_strand_id
1 'polypeptide(L)'
;MPKIVSTVVSKGMTYNKNSLESPDNSSSSFIEEKKEKHGKKVAVIVPDRSANPFHMSGDVDFFLLREQERNKSRAEREQKMTLQVHQKMTYSSKVSAKHTSLRWELQLEDEMQDQEMRAEAERLRAFHDNTAWKLHMTKERKMESNNMDNYLNQKRQMFLIQHALHRKRSEIQRLEMLAAKEEAQLEQAEKSLEKDAALFDEFLRENDRSSVQALRAAEKETKAKVEKILEIRDLTTQIMNIKRSSSISTMYEDPDSDGEELELYFTEPQQLLDIFMKLEEQNLSLIQNTQEMEEALDDLNFTLKNTQIHISNRLCASCSRKSEQLPATWLGVMAGDREVNQLKQWVTTLMMSITKEEEMAAELELKARVFHFGEYKGAQEDKLLESLNRKVLDVYQHCIGTQQESNLGTVQMLTIIEHHLDELLENLERVPPIKIEEAEKAKEKERRMRLREEKVMMQKRLQEERLQRAQARAQAEIKKKRGRRLVSRSRPPALKAKEEPEHVVMDKDKEEELLFFT
;
A
#
# COMPACT_ATOMS: atom_id res chain seq x y z
N MET A 1 -23.20 72.30 -6.92
CA MET A 1 -24.55 72.11 -7.48
C MET A 1 -24.52 70.92 -8.42
N PRO A 2 -25.42 69.93 -8.32
CA PRO A 2 -25.88 69.15 -7.16
C PRO A 2 -25.59 67.63 -7.45
N LYS A 3 -25.82 66.59 -6.63
CA LYS A 3 -26.85 66.29 -5.63
C LYS A 3 -26.30 65.33 -4.57
N ILE A 4 -26.74 65.58 -3.35
CA ILE A 4 -26.80 64.69 -2.20
C ILE A 4 -27.97 63.73 -2.41
N VAL A 5 -27.83 62.43 -2.10
CA VAL A 5 -28.87 61.63 -1.43
C VAL A 5 -28.20 60.58 -0.52
N SER A 6 -28.67 60.57 0.71
CA SER A 6 -28.38 59.69 1.84
C SER A 6 -29.29 58.46 1.83
N THR A 7 -28.85 57.28 2.29
CA THR A 7 -29.71 56.41 3.12
C THR A 7 -28.89 55.37 3.90
N VAL A 8 -29.52 54.84 4.94
CA VAL A 8 -28.95 54.34 6.19
C VAL A 8 -29.34 52.86 6.40
N VAL A 9 -28.57 52.14 7.22
CA VAL A 9 -28.90 50.91 8.00
C VAL A 9 -28.92 49.57 7.24
N SER A 10 -28.03 48.64 7.63
CA SER A 10 -28.41 47.37 8.30
C SER A 10 -27.21 46.49 8.69
N LYS A 11 -27.35 45.86 9.85
CA LYS A 11 -26.42 44.93 10.52
C LYS A 11 -26.22 43.62 9.74
N GLY A 12 -25.03 43.03 9.89
CA GLY A 12 -24.78 41.62 9.55
C GLY A 12 -23.35 41.20 9.87
N MET A 13 -23.17 40.52 11.01
CA MET A 13 -21.97 39.74 11.35
C MET A 13 -21.83 38.58 10.37
N THR A 14 -20.63 38.30 9.86
CA THR A 14 -20.02 36.94 9.80
C THR A 14 -18.66 36.95 9.09
N TYR A 15 -17.64 36.55 9.84
CA TYR A 15 -16.52 35.64 9.54
C TYR A 15 -15.71 35.68 8.21
N ASN A 16 -14.41 35.44 8.42
CA ASN A 16 -13.36 34.90 7.53
C ASN A 16 -12.55 35.84 6.61
N LYS A 17 -11.46 36.38 7.20
CA LYS A 17 -10.06 35.92 6.99
C LYS A 17 -9.94 34.59 6.18
N ASN A 18 -9.10 34.42 5.15
CA ASN A 18 -7.73 34.87 4.99
C ASN A 18 -7.34 34.97 3.51
N SER A 19 -6.60 36.03 3.22
CA SER A 19 -5.76 36.20 2.05
C SER A 19 -4.32 35.85 2.45
N LEU A 20 -3.68 35.06 1.58
CA LEU A 20 -2.28 35.07 1.18
C LEU A 20 -1.14 34.66 2.16
N GLU A 21 -0.23 33.90 1.54
CA GLU A 21 1.24 33.88 1.67
C GLU A 21 1.92 32.83 2.57
N SER A 22 2.38 31.77 1.91
CA SER A 22 3.69 31.12 2.09
C SER A 22 4.83 32.10 1.71
N PRO A 23 6.12 31.90 2.10
CA PRO A 23 6.93 30.79 1.54
C PRO A 23 8.06 30.20 2.45
N ASP A 24 8.57 29.05 1.98
CA ASP A 24 9.91 28.42 2.07
C ASP A 24 10.64 28.26 3.43
N ASN A 25 10.96 27.05 3.92
CA ASN A 25 11.83 25.95 3.46
C ASN A 25 13.35 26.24 3.32
N SER A 26 14.12 25.63 4.23
CA SER A 26 15.52 25.14 4.13
C SER A 26 15.90 24.51 5.49
N SER A 27 16.68 23.43 5.67
CA SER A 27 17.37 22.48 4.78
C SER A 27 17.97 21.32 5.61
N SER A 28 18.08 20.13 4.98
CA SER A 28 19.13 19.08 5.12
C SER A 28 19.24 18.28 6.45
N SER A 29 19.69 17.02 6.49
CA SER A 29 20.79 16.38 5.73
C SER A 29 20.78 14.84 5.78
N PHE A 30 21.20 14.23 4.66
CA PHE A 30 22.08 13.06 4.41
C PHE A 30 22.27 11.92 5.44
N ILE A 31 22.33 10.67 4.94
CA ILE A 31 23.42 9.65 5.02
C ILE A 31 22.91 8.35 4.33
N GLU A 32 23.37 7.99 3.13
CA GLU A 32 24.46 7.02 2.81
C GLU A 32 24.20 5.55 3.28
N GLU A 33 23.82 4.68 2.33
CA GLU A 33 23.81 3.22 2.44
C GLU A 33 25.17 2.62 2.05
N LYS A 34 25.77 1.83 2.96
CA LYS A 34 26.91 0.95 2.69
C LYS A 34 26.44 -0.50 2.59
N LYS A 35 26.86 -1.17 1.51
CA LYS A 35 26.89 -2.63 1.33
C LYS A 35 27.94 -3.28 2.25
N GLU A 36 27.64 -4.44 2.84
CA GLU A 36 28.62 -5.55 2.91
C GLU A 36 28.02 -6.97 3.15
N LYS A 37 28.40 -7.84 2.21
CA LYS A 37 28.57 -9.30 2.10
C LYS A 37 28.27 -10.23 3.29
N HIS A 38 27.61 -11.36 2.96
CA HIS A 38 27.50 -12.57 3.79
C HIS A 38 28.65 -13.56 3.51
N GLY A 39 29.31 -14.01 4.58
CA GLY A 39 30.13 -15.22 4.64
C GLY A 39 29.33 -16.45 5.08
N LYS A 40 29.89 -17.63 4.77
CA LYS A 40 29.34 -19.00 4.90
C LYS A 40 28.68 -19.34 6.26
N LYS A 41 27.63 -20.16 6.18
CA LYS A 41 26.95 -20.85 7.29
C LYS A 41 27.85 -21.90 7.96
N VAL A 42 27.83 -21.95 9.29
CA VAL A 42 28.03 -23.17 10.07
C VAL A 42 26.69 -23.49 10.73
N ALA A 43 26.22 -24.71 10.53
CA ALA A 43 25.01 -25.23 11.17
C ALA A 43 25.26 -25.39 12.67
N VAL A 44 24.53 -24.63 13.48
CA VAL A 44 24.41 -24.87 14.92
C VAL A 44 22.95 -25.17 15.20
N ILE A 45 22.72 -26.35 15.76
CA ILE A 45 21.45 -26.84 16.28
C ILE A 45 20.89 -25.78 17.25
N VAL A 46 19.73 -25.20 16.92
CA VAL A 46 19.05 -24.25 17.80
C VAL A 46 18.05 -25.03 18.65
N PRO A 47 18.17 -25.04 20.00
CA PRO A 47 17.15 -25.58 20.88
C PRO A 47 15.87 -24.74 20.76
N ASP A 48 14.72 -25.40 20.93
CA ASP A 48 13.37 -24.85 20.91
C ASP A 48 13.26 -23.47 21.60
N ARG A 49 12.98 -22.43 20.80
CA ARG A 49 12.93 -21.01 21.24
C ARG A 49 11.61 -20.60 21.89
N SER A 50 10.66 -21.53 22.06
CA SER A 50 9.37 -21.25 22.70
C SER A 50 9.43 -21.27 24.24
N ALA A 51 10.53 -21.76 24.84
CA ALA A 51 10.67 -21.89 26.28
C ALA A 51 11.24 -20.66 27.01
N ASN A 52 11.58 -19.58 26.29
CA ASN A 52 12.13 -18.37 26.91
C ASN A 52 11.03 -17.33 27.19
N PRO A 53 10.74 -17.01 28.46
CA PRO A 53 9.70 -16.03 28.84
C PRO A 53 10.02 -14.58 28.41
N PHE A 54 11.21 -14.32 27.85
CA PHE A 54 11.58 -13.02 27.27
C PHE A 54 11.76 -13.08 25.75
N HIS A 55 11.25 -14.11 25.07
CA HIS A 55 11.32 -14.18 23.62
C HIS A 55 10.21 -13.33 22.99
N MET A 56 10.60 -12.27 22.29
CA MET A 56 9.67 -11.49 21.46
C MET A 56 9.50 -12.16 20.10
N SER A 57 8.24 -12.44 19.74
CA SER A 57 7.83 -12.95 18.43
C SER A 57 8.27 -12.00 17.33
N GLY A 58 8.78 -12.52 16.21
CA GLY A 58 9.28 -11.71 15.08
C GLY A 58 8.21 -10.85 14.39
N ASP A 59 6.93 -11.15 14.60
CA ASP A 59 5.79 -10.47 13.96
C ASP A 59 5.31 -9.20 14.68
N VAL A 60 5.94 -8.80 15.79
CA VAL A 60 5.61 -7.55 16.47
C VAL A 60 6.83 -6.64 16.49
N ASP A 61 6.85 -5.67 15.59
CA ASP A 61 7.91 -4.67 15.52
C ASP A 61 7.85 -3.78 16.77
N PHE A 62 8.68 -4.13 17.77
CA PHE A 62 8.74 -3.47 19.07
C PHE A 62 8.88 -1.95 18.97
N PHE A 63 9.57 -1.48 17.93
CA PHE A 63 9.73 -0.05 17.67
C PHE A 63 8.41 0.61 17.28
N LEU A 64 7.53 -0.06 16.52
CA LEU A 64 6.20 0.43 16.19
C LEU A 64 5.31 0.49 17.44
N LEU A 65 5.35 -0.53 18.30
CA LEU A 65 4.59 -0.51 19.55
C LEU A 65 5.05 0.62 20.48
N ARG A 66 6.37 0.82 20.58
CA ARG A 66 6.95 1.92 21.37
C ARG A 66 6.68 3.28 20.74
N GLU A 67 6.61 3.38 19.43
CA GLU A 67 6.24 4.60 18.71
C GLU A 67 4.75 4.92 18.88
N GLN A 68 3.89 3.90 18.81
CA GLN A 68 2.47 4.01 19.10
C GLN A 68 2.23 4.45 20.55
N GLU A 69 2.95 3.88 21.53
CA GLU A 69 2.88 4.28 22.93
C GLU A 69 3.38 5.72 23.14
N ARG A 70 4.43 6.12 22.40
CA ARG A 70 4.96 7.49 22.39
C ARG A 70 3.96 8.47 21.77
N ASN A 71 3.28 8.09 20.69
CA ASN A 71 2.26 8.89 20.02
C ASN A 71 1.01 9.03 20.87
N LYS A 72 0.55 7.94 21.51
CA LYS A 72 -0.55 7.97 22.49
C LYS A 72 -0.22 8.87 23.68
N SER A 73 1.02 8.80 24.18
CA SER A 73 1.51 9.69 25.24
C SER A 73 1.58 11.16 24.81
N ARG A 74 1.93 11.44 23.55
CA ARG A 74 1.92 12.81 22.99
C ARG A 74 0.49 13.34 22.87
N ALA A 75 -0.42 12.56 22.28
CA ALA A 75 -1.83 12.90 22.15
C ALA A 75 -2.48 13.16 23.52
N GLU A 76 -2.20 12.32 24.53
CA GLU A 76 -2.67 12.54 25.89
C GLU A 76 -2.16 13.84 26.52
N ARG A 77 -0.93 14.27 26.19
CA ARG A 77 -0.38 15.55 26.67
C ARG A 77 -1.02 16.72 25.95
N GLU A 78 -1.26 16.62 24.65
CA GLU A 78 -1.96 17.62 23.84
C GLU A 78 -3.39 17.83 24.37
N GLN A 79 -4.14 16.75 24.61
CA GLN A 79 -5.46 16.82 25.24
C GLN A 79 -5.41 17.42 26.65
N LYS A 80 -4.34 17.16 27.42
CA LYS A 80 -4.14 17.79 28.74
C LYS A 80 -3.71 19.25 28.62
N MET A 81 -3.17 19.71 27.49
CA MET A 81 -2.84 21.13 27.28
C MET A 81 -4.12 21.94 27.04
N THR A 82 -5.13 21.36 26.38
CA THR A 82 -6.40 22.03 26.08
C THR A 82 -7.35 22.11 27.28
N LEU A 83 -7.15 21.30 28.33
CA LEU A 83 -7.98 21.32 29.53
C LEU A 83 -7.55 22.42 30.52
N GLN A 84 -8.54 23.04 31.18
CA GLN A 84 -8.29 24.01 32.25
C GLN A 84 -7.69 23.31 33.47
N VAL A 85 -6.93 24.05 34.30
CA VAL A 85 -6.15 23.49 35.42
C VAL A 85 -7.02 22.68 36.40
N HIS A 86 -8.24 23.12 36.69
CA HIS A 86 -9.17 22.42 37.60
C HIS A 86 -9.74 21.10 37.02
N GLN A 87 -9.66 20.91 35.71
CA GLN A 87 -10.12 19.69 35.02
C GLN A 87 -9.00 18.64 34.91
N LYS A 88 -7.76 19.01 35.25
CA LYS A 88 -6.61 18.10 35.23
C LYS A 88 -6.57 17.34 36.55
N MET A 89 -6.81 16.03 36.49
CA MET A 89 -6.59 15.16 37.64
C MET A 89 -5.10 15.05 37.98
N THR A 90 -4.76 15.09 39.27
CA THR A 90 -3.39 14.81 39.73
C THR A 90 -3.03 13.34 39.50
N TYR A 91 -1.73 13.04 39.40
CA TYR A 91 -1.25 11.67 39.17
C TYR A 91 -1.77 10.68 40.23
N SER A 92 -1.82 11.10 41.50
CA SER A 92 -2.40 10.33 42.60
C SER A 92 -3.88 10.01 42.37
N SER A 93 -4.68 11.02 41.98
CA SER A 93 -6.11 10.81 41.67
C SER A 93 -6.33 9.91 40.44
N LYS A 94 -5.41 9.90 39.46
CA LYS A 94 -5.49 8.99 38.29
C LYS A 94 -5.20 7.53 38.66
N VAL A 95 -4.22 7.30 39.52
CA VAL A 95 -3.88 5.95 40.00
C VAL A 95 -5.03 5.39 40.83
N SER A 96 -5.65 6.23 41.68
CA SER A 96 -6.87 5.86 42.40
C SER A 96 -8.07 5.60 41.45
N ALA A 97 -8.25 6.41 40.40
CA ALA A 97 -9.31 6.20 39.39
C ALA A 97 -9.18 4.90 38.58
N LYS A 98 -7.95 4.46 38.28
CA LYS A 98 -7.72 3.12 37.70
C LYS A 98 -8.11 2.01 38.68
N HIS A 99 -7.84 2.20 39.97
CA HIS A 99 -8.26 1.28 41.02
C HIS A 99 -9.79 1.28 41.24
N THR A 100 -10.49 2.38 40.91
CA THR A 100 -11.95 2.40 40.86
C THR A 100 -12.50 1.70 39.63
N SER A 101 -11.84 1.80 38.46
CA SER A 101 -12.28 1.09 37.25
C SER A 101 -12.20 -0.43 37.42
N LEU A 102 -11.09 -0.92 38.01
CA LEU A 102 -10.96 -2.34 38.36
C LEU A 102 -11.97 -2.77 39.44
N ARG A 103 -12.32 -1.88 40.39
CA ARG A 103 -13.41 -2.16 41.34
C ARG A 103 -14.77 -2.25 40.64
N TRP A 104 -15.06 -1.39 39.67
CA TRP A 104 -16.30 -1.46 38.89
C TRP A 104 -16.36 -2.73 38.04
N GLU A 105 -15.24 -3.18 37.50
CA GLU A 105 -15.15 -4.43 36.72
C GLU A 105 -15.36 -5.66 37.61
N LEU A 106 -14.74 -5.70 38.80
CA LEU A 106 -15.02 -6.71 39.81
C LEU A 106 -16.48 -6.64 40.33
N GLN A 107 -17.05 -5.44 40.44
CA GLN A 107 -18.45 -5.24 40.82
C GLN A 107 -19.40 -5.79 39.75
N LEU A 108 -19.07 -5.62 38.46
CA LEU A 108 -19.82 -6.19 37.33
C LEU A 108 -19.72 -7.72 37.30
N GLU A 109 -18.54 -8.28 37.60
CA GLU A 109 -18.36 -9.72 37.76
C GLU A 109 -19.16 -10.27 38.95
N ASP A 110 -19.12 -9.61 40.11
CA ASP A 110 -19.94 -9.97 41.28
C ASP A 110 -21.44 -9.85 40.98
N GLU A 111 -21.88 -8.80 40.26
CA GLU A 111 -23.27 -8.62 39.84
C GLU A 111 -23.72 -9.71 38.86
N MET A 112 -22.84 -10.17 37.97
CA MET A 112 -23.12 -11.30 37.08
C MET A 112 -23.22 -12.62 37.84
N GLN A 113 -22.31 -12.88 38.78
CA GLN A 113 -22.36 -14.07 39.64
C GLN A 113 -23.63 -14.06 40.51
N ASP A 114 -24.01 -12.90 41.03
CA ASP A 114 -25.25 -12.69 41.76
C ASP A 114 -26.49 -12.92 40.89
N GLN A 115 -26.46 -12.51 39.61
CA GLN A 115 -27.54 -12.79 38.66
C GLN A 115 -27.64 -14.29 38.34
N GLU A 116 -26.52 -14.97 38.19
CA GLU A 116 -26.48 -16.42 37.97
C GLU A 116 -27.00 -17.19 39.19
N MET A 117 -26.58 -16.79 40.39
CA MET A 117 -27.10 -17.30 41.67
C MET A 117 -28.60 -17.05 41.83
N ARG A 118 -29.11 -15.88 41.39
CA ARG A 118 -30.56 -15.59 41.40
C ARG A 118 -31.31 -16.47 40.40
N ALA A 119 -30.80 -16.66 39.20
CA ALA A 119 -31.40 -17.54 38.20
C ALA A 119 -31.40 -19.01 38.66
N GLU A 120 -30.33 -19.45 39.33
CA GLU A 120 -30.25 -20.77 39.94
C GLU A 120 -31.24 -20.91 41.12
N ALA A 121 -31.34 -19.90 41.99
CA ALA A 121 -32.32 -19.86 43.06
C ALA A 121 -33.76 -19.85 42.54
N GLU A 122 -34.03 -19.21 41.40
CA GLU A 122 -35.33 -19.26 40.71
C GLU A 122 -35.63 -20.64 40.13
N ARG A 123 -34.65 -21.31 39.52
CA ARG A 123 -34.77 -22.72 39.08
C ARG A 123 -35.08 -23.65 40.26
N LEU A 124 -34.39 -23.47 41.38
CA LEU A 124 -34.65 -24.21 42.61
C LEU A 124 -36.03 -23.89 43.19
N ARG A 125 -36.49 -22.63 43.13
CA ARG A 125 -37.84 -22.24 43.53
C ARG A 125 -38.91 -22.93 42.68
N ALA A 126 -38.75 -22.95 41.36
CA ALA A 126 -39.65 -23.66 40.46
C ALA A 126 -39.70 -25.17 40.76
N PHE A 127 -38.57 -25.76 41.16
CA PHE A 127 -38.50 -27.15 41.61
C PHE A 127 -39.23 -27.36 42.96
N HIS A 128 -39.07 -26.43 43.91
CA HIS A 128 -39.81 -26.44 45.17
C HIS A 128 -41.30 -26.25 44.97
N ASP A 129 -41.74 -25.39 44.04
CA ASP A 129 -43.16 -25.20 43.70
C ASP A 129 -43.75 -26.47 43.07
N ASN A 130 -42.99 -27.17 42.23
CA ASN A 130 -43.38 -28.49 41.71
C ASN A 130 -43.54 -29.53 42.84
N THR A 131 -42.66 -29.48 43.84
CA THR A 131 -42.66 -30.38 45.00
C THR A 131 -43.79 -30.04 45.98
N ALA A 132 -44.04 -28.76 46.22
CA ALA A 132 -45.13 -28.25 47.04
C ALA A 132 -46.50 -28.58 46.42
N TRP A 133 -46.62 -28.48 45.09
CA TRP A 133 -47.81 -28.93 44.37
C TRP A 133 -48.05 -30.44 44.54
N LYS A 134 -47.00 -31.27 44.44
CA LYS A 134 -47.10 -32.72 44.74
C LYS A 134 -47.55 -32.99 46.16
N LEU A 135 -47.01 -32.27 47.16
CA LEU A 135 -47.41 -32.39 48.57
C LEU A 135 -48.84 -31.88 48.84
N HIS A 136 -49.28 -30.86 48.10
CA HIS A 136 -50.66 -30.36 48.18
C HIS A 136 -51.66 -31.35 47.56
N MET A 137 -51.26 -32.09 46.52
CA MET A 137 -52.08 -33.15 45.92
C MET A 137 -52.20 -34.41 46.80
N THR A 138 -51.29 -34.63 47.77
CA THR A 138 -51.33 -35.79 48.68
C THR A 138 -51.96 -35.50 50.04
N LYS A 139 -52.30 -34.24 50.36
CA LYS A 139 -53.08 -33.92 51.57
C LYS A 139 -54.51 -34.44 51.40
N GLU A 140 -54.91 -35.32 52.31
CA GLU A 140 -56.23 -36.00 52.31
C GLU A 140 -57.38 -35.00 52.16
N ARG A 141 -58.03 -35.02 50.99
CA ARG A 141 -59.33 -34.38 50.81
C ARG A 141 -60.39 -35.28 51.43
N LYS A 142 -61.19 -34.73 52.35
CA LYS A 142 -62.36 -35.43 52.92
C LYS A 142 -63.28 -35.88 51.78
N MET A 143 -63.39 -37.20 51.63
CA MET A 143 -64.15 -37.88 50.58
C MET A 143 -65.65 -37.65 50.80
N GLU A 144 -66.31 -36.93 49.89
CA GLU A 144 -67.77 -36.88 49.85
C GLU A 144 -68.33 -38.25 49.40
N SER A 145 -69.53 -38.58 49.88
CA SER A 145 -70.20 -39.85 49.56
C SER A 145 -70.34 -40.02 48.03
N ASN A 146 -69.67 -41.03 47.48
CA ASN A 146 -69.55 -41.21 46.03
C ASN A 146 -70.85 -41.75 45.44
N ASN A 147 -71.52 -40.92 44.64
CA ASN A 147 -72.56 -41.36 43.73
C ASN A 147 -71.93 -42.19 42.59
N MET A 148 -72.60 -43.25 42.12
CA MET A 148 -72.06 -44.16 41.08
C MET A 148 -71.60 -43.42 39.81
N ASP A 149 -72.29 -42.35 39.44
CA ASP A 149 -71.93 -41.46 38.33
C ASP A 149 -70.59 -40.74 38.54
N ASN A 150 -70.25 -40.36 39.78
CA ASN A 150 -68.97 -39.72 40.09
C ASN A 150 -67.81 -40.70 39.88
N TYR A 151 -67.98 -41.97 40.22
CA TYR A 151 -66.97 -43.01 39.99
C TYR A 151 -66.77 -43.28 38.49
N LEU A 152 -67.87 -43.41 37.74
CA LEU A 152 -67.82 -43.56 36.28
C LEU A 152 -67.14 -42.35 35.62
N ASN A 153 -67.43 -41.14 36.06
CA ASN A 153 -66.79 -39.92 35.57
C ASN A 153 -65.30 -39.86 35.93
N GLN A 154 -64.91 -40.21 37.17
CA GLN A 154 -63.51 -40.28 37.57
C GLN A 154 -62.73 -41.33 36.74
N LYS A 155 -63.32 -42.49 36.45
CA LYS A 155 -62.71 -43.52 35.58
C LYS A 155 -62.54 -43.03 34.15
N ARG A 156 -63.51 -42.30 33.60
CA ARG A 156 -63.38 -41.66 32.27
C ARG A 156 -62.28 -40.60 32.27
N GLN A 157 -62.21 -39.75 33.28
CA GLN A 157 -61.16 -38.73 33.41
C GLN A 157 -59.77 -39.36 33.52
N MET A 158 -59.63 -40.44 34.31
CA MET A 158 -58.40 -41.21 34.40
C MET A 158 -57.96 -41.72 33.03
N PHE A 159 -58.88 -42.30 32.25
CA PHE A 159 -58.56 -42.80 30.90
C PHE A 159 -58.15 -41.69 29.94
N LEU A 160 -58.83 -40.55 29.96
CA LEU A 160 -58.48 -39.40 29.12
C LEU A 160 -57.07 -38.86 29.45
N ILE A 161 -56.75 -38.76 30.75
CA ILE A 161 -55.42 -38.34 31.19
C ILE A 161 -54.37 -39.38 30.80
N GLN A 162 -54.62 -40.67 31.00
CA GLN A 162 -53.71 -41.74 30.60
C GLN A 162 -53.45 -41.74 29.09
N HIS A 163 -54.49 -41.57 28.28
CA HIS A 163 -54.36 -41.47 26.82
C HIS A 163 -53.59 -40.20 26.41
N ALA A 164 -53.85 -39.05 27.04
CA ALA A 164 -53.11 -37.82 26.80
C ALA A 164 -51.62 -37.95 27.18
N LEU A 165 -51.32 -38.57 28.32
CA LEU A 165 -49.95 -38.86 28.75
C LEU A 165 -49.25 -39.82 27.80
N HIS A 166 -49.94 -40.87 27.35
CA HIS A 166 -49.39 -41.81 26.37
C HIS A 166 -49.06 -41.11 25.05
N ARG A 167 -49.99 -40.31 24.50
CA ARG A 167 -49.74 -39.51 23.29
C ARG A 167 -48.56 -38.56 23.47
N LYS A 168 -48.47 -37.85 24.61
CA LYS A 168 -47.33 -36.96 24.89
C LYS A 168 -46.02 -37.71 24.99
N ARG A 169 -45.98 -38.89 25.62
CA ARG A 169 -44.77 -39.72 25.71
C ARG A 169 -44.33 -40.23 24.34
N SER A 170 -45.25 -40.74 23.53
CA SER A 170 -44.93 -41.17 22.16
C SER A 170 -44.45 -40.02 21.29
N GLU A 171 -45.03 -38.82 21.46
CA GLU A 171 -44.58 -37.63 20.73
C GLU A 171 -43.20 -37.15 21.19
N ILE A 172 -42.91 -37.19 22.50
CA ILE A 172 -41.58 -36.90 23.03
C ILE A 172 -40.54 -37.86 22.43
N GLN A 173 -40.81 -39.17 22.43
CA GLN A 173 -39.92 -40.15 21.83
C GLN A 173 -39.68 -39.90 20.33
N ARG A 174 -40.73 -39.49 19.60
CA ARG A 174 -40.61 -39.12 18.19
C ARG A 174 -39.69 -37.91 18.00
N LEU A 175 -39.82 -36.90 18.84
CA LEU A 175 -38.98 -35.69 18.81
C LEU A 175 -37.53 -35.99 19.22
N GLU A 176 -37.31 -36.83 20.23
CA GLU A 176 -35.98 -37.29 20.64
C GLU A 176 -35.26 -38.03 19.50
N MET A 177 -35.97 -38.92 18.79
CA MET A 177 -35.43 -39.61 17.62
C MET A 177 -35.06 -38.66 16.47
N LEU A 178 -35.87 -37.61 16.25
CA LEU A 178 -35.56 -36.59 15.25
C LEU A 178 -34.36 -35.74 15.66
N ALA A 179 -34.31 -35.30 16.93
CA ALA A 179 -33.20 -34.53 17.47
C ALA A 179 -31.87 -35.32 17.36
N ALA A 180 -31.86 -36.60 17.75
CA ALA A 180 -30.68 -37.45 17.64
C ALA A 180 -30.23 -37.66 16.17
N LYS A 181 -31.17 -37.73 15.23
CA LYS A 181 -30.85 -37.84 13.81
C LYS A 181 -30.22 -36.56 13.27
N GLU A 182 -30.77 -35.40 13.62
CA GLU A 182 -30.23 -34.09 13.24
C GLU A 182 -28.84 -33.86 13.87
N GLU A 183 -28.66 -34.22 15.15
CA GLU A 183 -27.37 -34.13 15.84
C GLU A 183 -26.29 -34.98 15.16
N ALA A 184 -26.63 -36.21 14.75
CA ALA A 184 -25.69 -37.06 14.00
C ALA A 184 -25.34 -36.49 12.61
N GLN A 185 -26.29 -35.82 11.95
CA GLN A 185 -26.03 -35.14 10.66
C GLN A 185 -25.11 -33.94 10.85
N LEU A 186 -25.31 -33.16 11.92
CA LEU A 186 -24.44 -32.04 12.28
C LEU A 186 -23.04 -32.53 12.62
N GLU A 187 -22.90 -33.61 13.40
CA GLU A 187 -21.59 -34.19 13.73
C GLU A 187 -20.85 -34.67 12.47
N GLN A 188 -21.57 -35.24 11.50
CA GLN A 188 -20.97 -35.61 10.21
C GLN A 188 -20.50 -34.39 9.42
N ALA A 189 -21.29 -33.32 9.39
CA ALA A 189 -20.96 -32.07 8.72
C ALA A 189 -19.76 -31.36 9.37
N GLU A 190 -19.71 -31.34 10.70
CA GLU A 190 -18.57 -30.81 11.47
C GLU A 190 -17.29 -31.56 11.13
N LYS A 191 -17.32 -32.90 11.12
CA LYS A 191 -16.17 -33.72 10.72
C LYS A 191 -15.72 -33.50 9.28
N SER A 192 -16.62 -33.19 8.34
CA SER A 192 -16.19 -32.81 6.98
C SER A 192 -15.52 -31.45 6.95
N LEU A 193 -16.07 -30.46 7.66
CA LEU A 193 -15.47 -29.13 7.73
C LEU A 193 -14.11 -29.14 8.41
N GLU A 194 -13.93 -29.96 9.45
CA GLU A 194 -12.64 -30.12 10.13
C GLU A 194 -11.58 -30.71 9.17
N LYS A 195 -11.96 -31.68 8.34
CA LYS A 195 -11.07 -32.23 7.30
C LYS A 195 -10.72 -31.19 6.24
N ASP A 196 -11.72 -30.43 5.78
CA ASP A 196 -11.51 -29.39 4.77
C ASP A 196 -10.62 -28.27 5.32
N ALA A 197 -10.78 -27.88 6.58
CA ALA A 197 -9.90 -26.94 7.26
C ALA A 197 -8.46 -27.46 7.34
N ALA A 198 -8.26 -28.74 7.69
CA ALA A 198 -6.92 -29.34 7.73
C ALA A 198 -6.27 -29.39 6.33
N LEU A 199 -7.03 -29.68 5.28
CA LEU A 199 -6.55 -29.64 3.89
C LEU A 199 -6.20 -28.21 3.46
N PHE A 200 -6.98 -27.22 3.89
CA PHE A 200 -6.70 -25.82 3.61
C PHE A 200 -5.41 -25.35 4.28
N ASP A 201 -5.17 -25.73 5.54
CA ASP A 201 -3.93 -25.45 6.25
C ASP A 201 -2.72 -26.12 5.56
N GLU A 202 -2.89 -27.34 5.06
CA GLU A 202 -1.86 -28.02 4.29
C GLU A 202 -1.57 -27.30 2.97
N PHE A 203 -2.61 -26.84 2.27
CA PHE A 203 -2.48 -26.03 1.05
C PHE A 203 -1.73 -24.71 1.31
N LEU A 204 -2.06 -23.99 2.39
CA LEU A 204 -1.37 -22.75 2.75
C LEU A 204 0.11 -23.00 3.03
N ARG A 205 0.45 -24.06 3.79
CA ARG A 205 1.86 -24.41 4.06
C ARG A 205 2.62 -24.75 2.79
N GLU A 206 2.02 -25.47 1.85
CA GLU A 206 2.68 -25.81 0.58
C GLU A 206 2.82 -24.59 -0.33
N ASN A 207 1.81 -23.71 -0.34
CA ASN A 207 1.88 -22.44 -1.05
C ASN A 207 3.00 -21.55 -0.52
N ASP A 208 3.08 -21.37 0.80
CA ASP A 208 4.15 -20.61 1.46
C ASP A 208 5.52 -21.22 1.19
N ARG A 209 5.61 -22.56 1.21
CA ARG A 209 6.84 -23.27 0.88
C ARG A 209 7.26 -23.05 -0.57
N SER A 210 6.33 -23.08 -1.51
CA SER A 210 6.57 -22.86 -2.94
C SER A 210 6.93 -21.40 -3.24
N SER A 211 6.20 -20.45 -2.64
CA SER A 211 6.44 -19.01 -2.79
C SER A 211 7.82 -18.62 -2.25
N VAL A 212 8.22 -19.12 -1.07
CA VAL A 212 9.56 -18.90 -0.52
C VAL A 212 10.64 -19.54 -1.38
N GLN A 213 10.38 -20.69 -2.01
CA GLN A 213 11.33 -21.30 -2.94
C GLN A 213 11.51 -20.46 -4.21
N ALA A 214 10.43 -19.97 -4.80
CA ALA A 214 10.46 -19.08 -5.96
C ALA A 214 11.21 -17.78 -5.64
N LEU A 215 10.93 -17.17 -4.49
CA LEU A 215 11.60 -15.95 -4.04
C LEU A 215 13.11 -16.16 -3.83
N ARG A 216 13.51 -17.29 -3.24
CA ARG A 216 14.93 -17.65 -3.09
C ARG A 216 15.62 -17.90 -4.43
N ALA A 217 14.91 -18.45 -5.42
CA ALA A 217 15.45 -18.64 -6.77
C ALA A 217 15.69 -17.29 -7.45
N ALA A 218 14.69 -16.40 -7.42
CA ALA A 218 14.81 -15.03 -7.92
C ALA A 218 15.92 -14.24 -7.22
N GLU A 219 16.08 -14.38 -5.90
CA GLU A 219 17.19 -13.76 -5.17
C GLU A 219 18.57 -14.27 -5.62
N LYS A 220 18.70 -15.58 -5.91
CA LYS A 220 19.97 -16.13 -6.40
C LYS A 220 20.28 -15.60 -7.80
N GLU A 221 19.28 -15.51 -8.66
CA GLU A 221 19.44 -14.97 -10.01
C GLU A 221 19.80 -13.48 -9.99
N THR A 222 19.13 -12.69 -9.15
CA THR A 222 19.48 -11.27 -8.98
C THR A 222 20.87 -11.07 -8.38
N LYS A 223 21.29 -11.91 -7.42
CA LYS A 223 22.67 -11.91 -6.91
C LYS A 223 23.69 -12.23 -8.02
N ALA A 224 23.45 -13.28 -8.80
CA ALA A 224 24.30 -13.63 -9.94
C ALA A 224 24.36 -12.52 -10.99
N LYS A 225 23.22 -11.88 -11.30
CA LYS A 225 23.16 -10.73 -12.20
C LYS A 225 23.97 -9.55 -11.68
N VAL A 226 23.87 -9.23 -10.39
CA VAL A 226 24.65 -8.15 -9.76
C VAL A 226 26.15 -8.47 -9.80
N GLU A 227 26.56 -9.71 -9.54
CA GLU A 227 27.96 -10.14 -9.66
C GLU A 227 28.47 -9.96 -11.10
N LYS A 228 27.69 -10.35 -12.11
CA LYS A 228 28.02 -10.13 -13.52
C LYS A 228 28.09 -8.65 -13.89
N ILE A 229 27.22 -7.81 -13.34
CA ILE A 229 27.29 -6.35 -13.53
C ILE A 229 28.59 -5.79 -12.94
N LEU A 230 29.02 -6.27 -11.78
CA LEU A 230 30.29 -5.84 -11.18
C LEU A 230 31.49 -6.29 -12.04
N GLU A 231 31.49 -7.52 -12.53
CA GLU A 231 32.52 -8.04 -13.44
C GLU A 231 32.58 -7.23 -14.75
N ILE A 232 31.43 -6.91 -15.34
CA ILE A 232 31.34 -6.03 -16.52
C ILE A 232 31.91 -4.64 -16.20
N ARG A 233 31.59 -4.06 -15.02
CA ARG A 233 32.13 -2.76 -14.61
C ARG A 233 33.65 -2.81 -14.47
N ASP A 234 34.19 -3.83 -13.81
CA ASP A 234 35.62 -4.00 -13.65
C ASP A 234 36.32 -4.13 -15.01
N LEU A 235 35.80 -4.98 -15.91
CA LEU A 235 36.30 -5.09 -17.29
C LEU A 235 36.20 -3.75 -18.05
N THR A 236 35.11 -2.99 -17.87
CA THR A 236 34.96 -1.66 -18.48
C THR A 236 36.02 -0.68 -17.98
N THR A 237 36.35 -0.72 -16.68
CA THR A 237 37.44 0.11 -16.13
C THR A 237 38.80 -0.32 -16.64
N GLN A 238 39.05 -1.62 -16.81
CA GLN A 238 40.28 -2.13 -17.41
C GLN A 238 40.39 -1.69 -18.88
N ILE A 239 39.31 -1.79 -19.67
CA ILE A 239 39.27 -1.30 -21.05
C ILE A 239 39.53 0.21 -21.09
N MET A 240 38.92 1.00 -20.21
CA MET A 240 39.15 2.44 -20.14
C MET A 240 40.60 2.78 -19.78
N ASN A 241 41.22 2.02 -18.87
CA ASN A 241 42.62 2.19 -18.49
C ASN A 241 43.57 1.80 -19.64
N ILE A 242 43.31 0.69 -20.32
CA ILE A 242 44.08 0.27 -21.51
C ILE A 242 43.94 1.31 -22.61
N LYS A 243 42.72 1.77 -22.90
CA LYS A 243 42.45 2.84 -23.87
C LYS A 243 43.19 4.13 -23.49
N ARG A 244 43.20 4.49 -22.20
CA ARG A 244 43.97 5.64 -21.70
C ARG A 244 45.47 5.45 -21.87
N SER A 245 46.02 4.26 -21.62
CA SER A 245 47.44 3.99 -21.86
C SER A 245 47.79 3.99 -23.35
N SER A 246 46.91 3.49 -24.21
CA SER A 246 47.07 3.57 -25.67
C SER A 246 47.01 5.02 -26.15
N SER A 247 46.12 5.85 -25.61
CA SER A 247 46.05 7.29 -25.93
C SER A 247 47.18 8.14 -25.32
N ILE A 248 47.87 7.65 -24.29
CA ILE A 248 49.05 8.33 -23.71
C ILE A 248 50.32 7.98 -24.47
N SER A 249 50.34 6.85 -25.18
CA SER A 249 51.45 6.45 -26.04
C SER A 249 51.53 7.25 -27.35
N THR A 250 50.52 8.04 -27.70
CA THR A 250 50.49 8.89 -28.90
C THR A 250 51.03 10.31 -28.68
N MET A 251 51.71 10.57 -27.55
CA MET A 251 52.26 11.91 -27.22
C MET A 251 53.74 12.07 -27.59
N TYR A 252 54.34 11.04 -28.19
CA TYR A 252 55.71 11.05 -28.69
C TYR A 252 55.73 10.36 -30.05
N GLU A 253 55.31 11.06 -31.09
CA GLU A 253 55.89 10.99 -32.43
C GLU A 253 55.26 12.09 -33.32
N ASP A 254 56.10 12.61 -34.21
CA ASP A 254 55.99 13.64 -35.26
C ASP A 254 54.63 14.28 -35.66
N PRO A 255 54.60 15.61 -35.98
CA PRO A 255 53.41 16.34 -36.38
C PRO A 255 53.11 16.31 -37.90
N ASP A 256 53.45 15.24 -38.62
CA ASP A 256 53.18 15.11 -40.06
C ASP A 256 52.96 13.63 -40.45
N SER A 257 51.81 13.03 -40.12
CA SER A 257 51.35 11.81 -40.80
C SER A 257 49.84 11.58 -40.66
N ASP A 258 49.23 11.22 -41.78
CA ASP A 258 47.80 11.18 -42.09
C ASP A 258 46.86 10.44 -41.11
N GLY A 259 45.72 11.08 -40.83
CA GLY A 259 44.38 10.48 -40.84
C GLY A 259 44.12 9.22 -39.99
N GLU A 260 43.93 9.37 -38.67
CA GLU A 260 43.28 8.33 -37.88
C GLU A 260 41.74 8.41 -38.02
N GLU A 261 41.20 7.50 -38.83
CA GLU A 261 39.77 7.28 -39.05
C GLU A 261 39.10 6.81 -37.74
N LEU A 262 38.13 7.58 -37.24
CA LEU A 262 37.32 7.18 -36.08
C LEU A 262 36.56 5.87 -36.39
N GLU A 263 36.73 4.83 -35.57
CA GLU A 263 35.90 3.63 -35.63
C GLU A 263 34.41 4.00 -35.47
N LEU A 264 33.66 3.83 -36.55
CA LEU A 264 32.22 4.05 -36.60
C LEU A 264 31.49 2.91 -35.87
N TYR A 265 30.46 3.27 -35.09
CA TYR A 265 29.67 2.34 -34.27
C TYR A 265 28.96 1.23 -35.08
N PHE A 266 28.75 1.48 -36.37
CA PHE A 266 28.24 0.52 -37.33
C PHE A 266 29.23 0.45 -38.48
N THR A 267 29.73 -0.74 -38.76
CA THR A 267 30.68 -0.98 -39.86
C THR A 267 29.97 -1.19 -41.19
N GLU A 268 28.72 -1.64 -41.16
CA GLU A 268 27.85 -1.82 -42.33
C GLU A 268 26.48 -1.18 -42.09
N PRO A 269 25.93 -0.43 -43.08
CA PRO A 269 24.64 0.24 -42.92
C PRO A 269 23.46 -0.73 -42.73
N GLN A 270 23.60 -2.02 -43.10
CA GLN A 270 22.58 -3.03 -42.84
C GLN A 270 22.43 -3.39 -41.36
N GLN A 271 23.45 -3.21 -40.51
CA GLN A 271 23.39 -3.66 -39.11
C GLN A 271 22.30 -2.96 -38.30
N LEU A 272 22.07 -1.67 -38.57
CA LEU A 272 21.00 -0.91 -37.94
C LEU A 272 19.63 -1.36 -38.44
N LEU A 273 19.51 -1.64 -39.75
CA LEU A 273 18.29 -2.14 -40.37
C LEU A 273 17.94 -3.54 -39.85
N ASP A 274 18.92 -4.41 -39.62
CA ASP A 274 18.72 -5.74 -39.03
C ASP A 274 18.21 -5.67 -37.58
N ILE A 275 18.69 -4.68 -36.81
CA ILE A 275 18.23 -4.45 -35.44
C ILE A 275 16.77 -3.97 -35.46
N PHE A 276 16.44 -3.01 -36.33
CA PHE A 276 15.06 -2.53 -36.49
C PHE A 276 14.13 -3.64 -37.00
N MET A 277 14.57 -4.43 -37.97
CA MET A 277 13.78 -5.54 -38.52
C MET A 277 13.51 -6.62 -37.45
N LYS A 278 14.49 -6.96 -36.60
CA LYS A 278 14.28 -7.87 -35.46
C LYS A 278 13.32 -7.29 -34.41
N LEU A 279 13.41 -5.99 -34.16
CA LEU A 279 12.48 -5.29 -33.25
C LEU A 279 11.06 -5.25 -33.82
N GLU A 280 10.92 -5.02 -35.12
CA GLU A 280 9.63 -5.07 -35.82
C GLU A 280 9.04 -6.48 -35.78
N GLU A 281 9.84 -7.52 -36.03
CA GLU A 281 9.41 -8.92 -35.95
C GLU A 281 8.95 -9.29 -34.53
N GLN A 282 9.70 -8.87 -33.50
CA GLN A 282 9.33 -9.08 -32.10
C GLN A 282 8.04 -8.34 -31.72
N ASN A 283 7.88 -7.09 -32.16
CA ASN A 283 6.66 -6.33 -31.90
C ASN A 283 5.44 -6.92 -32.63
N LEU A 284 5.61 -7.38 -33.87
CA LEU A 284 4.54 -8.05 -34.63
C LEU A 284 4.13 -9.37 -33.96
N SER A 285 5.09 -10.15 -33.48
CA SER A 285 4.82 -11.38 -32.71
C SER A 285 4.02 -11.10 -31.44
N LEU A 286 4.34 -10.03 -30.71
CA LEU A 286 3.62 -9.64 -29.50
C LEU A 286 2.18 -9.19 -29.80
N ILE A 287 1.99 -8.40 -30.86
CA ILE A 287 0.66 -7.96 -31.30
C ILE A 287 -0.19 -9.17 -31.68
N GLN A 288 0.36 -10.10 -32.45
CA GLN A 288 -0.35 -11.29 -32.88
C GLN A 288 -0.75 -12.18 -31.69
N ASN A 289 0.16 -12.40 -30.73
CA ASN A 289 -0.16 -13.17 -29.53
C ASN A 289 -1.28 -12.51 -28.69
N THR A 290 -1.26 -11.19 -28.60
CA THR A 290 -2.30 -10.42 -27.91
C THR A 290 -3.66 -10.58 -28.60
N GLN A 291 -3.68 -10.49 -29.93
CA GLN A 291 -4.90 -10.63 -30.72
C GLN A 291 -5.48 -12.06 -30.68
N GLU A 292 -4.64 -13.08 -30.73
CA GLU A 292 -5.05 -14.49 -30.58
C GLU A 292 -5.65 -14.76 -29.19
N MET A 293 -5.10 -14.12 -28.15
CA MET A 293 -5.64 -14.21 -26.79
C MET A 293 -7.00 -13.50 -26.66
N GLU A 294 -7.17 -12.34 -27.31
CA GLU A 294 -8.45 -11.61 -27.37
C GLU A 294 -9.54 -12.43 -28.08
N GLU A 295 -9.22 -13.05 -29.21
CA GLU A 295 -10.16 -13.89 -29.95
C GLU A 295 -10.62 -15.11 -29.13
N ALA A 296 -9.67 -15.78 -28.45
CA ALA A 296 -10.00 -16.90 -27.56
C ALA A 296 -10.90 -16.47 -26.38
N LEU A 297 -10.73 -15.24 -25.89
CA LEU A 297 -11.58 -14.68 -24.83
C LEU A 297 -13.00 -14.41 -25.34
N ASP A 298 -13.14 -13.87 -26.54
CA ASP A 298 -14.43 -13.58 -27.15
C ASP A 298 -15.22 -14.86 -27.46
N ASP A 299 -14.55 -15.92 -27.91
CA ASP A 299 -15.14 -17.25 -28.10
C ASP A 299 -15.66 -17.85 -26.78
N LEU A 300 -14.88 -17.73 -25.70
CA LEU A 300 -15.31 -18.14 -24.35
C LEU A 300 -16.52 -17.33 -23.88
N ASN A 301 -16.52 -16.03 -24.10
CA ASN A 301 -17.64 -15.15 -23.74
C ASN A 301 -18.92 -15.49 -24.54
N PHE A 302 -18.76 -15.80 -25.83
CA PHE A 302 -19.87 -16.21 -26.69
C PHE A 302 -20.46 -17.56 -26.26
N THR A 303 -19.63 -18.55 -25.93
CA THR A 303 -20.09 -19.86 -25.42
C THR A 303 -20.82 -19.70 -24.08
N LEU A 304 -20.33 -18.84 -23.18
CA LEU A 304 -21.01 -18.51 -21.93
C LEU A 304 -22.39 -17.88 -22.17
N LYS A 305 -22.50 -16.87 -23.03
CA LYS A 305 -23.80 -16.26 -23.37
C LYS A 305 -24.77 -17.29 -23.96
N ASN A 306 -24.30 -18.18 -24.83
CA ASN A 306 -25.14 -19.22 -25.42
C ASN A 306 -25.64 -20.22 -24.36
N THR A 307 -24.79 -20.65 -23.42
CA THR A 307 -25.23 -21.53 -22.32
C THR A 307 -26.23 -20.84 -21.39
N GLN A 308 -26.04 -19.55 -21.12
CA GLN A 308 -26.97 -18.73 -20.33
C GLN A 308 -28.35 -18.62 -20.99
N ILE A 309 -28.39 -18.35 -22.31
CA ILE A 309 -29.63 -18.33 -23.09
C ILE A 309 -30.32 -19.71 -23.06
N HIS A 310 -29.55 -20.79 -23.20
CA HIS A 310 -30.08 -22.16 -23.20
C HIS A 310 -30.72 -22.54 -21.86
N ILE A 311 -30.13 -22.10 -20.75
CA ILE A 311 -30.66 -22.28 -19.39
C ILE A 311 -31.92 -21.43 -19.19
N SER A 312 -31.90 -20.17 -19.61
CA SER A 312 -33.05 -19.26 -19.56
C SER A 312 -34.26 -19.82 -20.33
N ASN A 313 -34.03 -20.32 -21.55
CA ASN A 313 -35.07 -20.94 -22.37
C ASN A 313 -35.63 -22.22 -21.75
N ARG A 314 -34.80 -23.04 -21.06
CA ARG A 314 -35.28 -24.22 -20.31
C ARG A 314 -36.14 -23.82 -19.10
N LEU A 315 -35.78 -22.76 -18.40
CA LEU A 315 -36.56 -22.22 -17.27
C LEU A 315 -37.92 -21.67 -17.75
N CYS A 316 -37.94 -20.97 -18.89
CA CYS A 316 -39.17 -20.46 -19.50
C CYS A 316 -40.11 -21.59 -19.98
N ALA A 317 -39.57 -22.63 -20.61
CA ALA A 317 -40.33 -23.81 -21.06
C ALA A 317 -40.88 -24.67 -19.90
N SER A 318 -40.23 -24.63 -18.74
CA SER A 318 -40.70 -25.23 -17.48
C SER A 318 -41.88 -24.46 -16.88
N CYS A 319 -41.86 -23.13 -16.99
CA CYS A 319 -42.89 -22.25 -16.46
C CYS A 319 -44.21 -22.34 -17.26
N SER A 320 -44.13 -22.44 -18.60
CA SER A 320 -45.33 -22.57 -19.46
C SER A 320 -46.08 -23.90 -19.32
N ARG A 321 -45.45 -24.97 -18.82
CA ARG A 321 -46.08 -26.30 -18.74
C ARG A 321 -46.96 -26.52 -17.51
N LYS A 322 -47.01 -25.58 -16.57
CA LYS A 322 -47.73 -25.73 -15.28
C LYS A 322 -49.08 -25.00 -15.20
N SER A 323 -49.57 -24.34 -16.26
CA SER A 323 -50.82 -23.56 -16.23
C SER A 323 -52.11 -24.35 -16.56
N GLU A 324 -52.03 -25.60 -16.99
CA GLU A 324 -53.21 -26.39 -17.35
C GLU A 324 -53.17 -27.74 -16.66
N GLN A 325 -53.91 -27.90 -15.56
CA GLN A 325 -54.68 -29.11 -15.19
C GLN A 325 -55.06 -29.12 -13.70
N LEU A 326 -56.35 -28.91 -13.44
CA LEU A 326 -57.09 -29.43 -12.28
C LEU A 326 -58.50 -29.84 -12.76
N PRO A 327 -59.06 -30.96 -12.22
CA PRO A 327 -60.09 -30.78 -11.21
C PRO A 327 -60.00 -31.74 -10.01
N ALA A 328 -60.79 -31.39 -9.00
CA ALA A 328 -60.69 -31.69 -7.58
C ALA A 328 -61.35 -33.01 -7.12
N THR A 329 -60.87 -33.52 -5.97
CA THR A 329 -61.58 -34.19 -4.82
C THR A 329 -60.75 -35.25 -4.06
N TRP A 330 -59.42 -35.06 -3.95
CA TRP A 330 -58.53 -35.77 -3.00
C TRP A 330 -57.51 -34.83 -2.32
N LEU A 331 -57.86 -33.55 -2.22
CA LEU A 331 -56.92 -32.41 -2.08
C LEU A 331 -56.47 -32.06 -0.65
N GLY A 332 -56.89 -32.75 0.41
CA GLY A 332 -56.50 -32.35 1.77
C GLY A 332 -55.10 -32.81 2.19
N VAL A 333 -54.75 -34.06 1.89
CA VAL A 333 -53.51 -34.69 2.38
C VAL A 333 -52.42 -34.70 1.30
N MET A 334 -52.81 -34.77 0.02
CA MET A 334 -51.85 -34.63 -1.09
C MET A 334 -51.48 -33.17 -1.42
N ALA A 335 -52.27 -32.16 -1.01
CA ALA A 335 -51.89 -30.76 -1.22
C ALA A 335 -50.72 -30.35 -0.33
N GLY A 336 -50.69 -30.80 0.93
CA GLY A 336 -49.54 -30.60 1.82
C GLY A 336 -48.27 -31.24 1.26
N ASP A 337 -48.33 -32.47 0.74
CA ASP A 337 -47.18 -33.10 0.09
C ASP A 337 -46.80 -32.43 -1.25
N ARG A 338 -47.75 -31.86 -1.99
CA ARG A 338 -47.49 -31.09 -3.21
C ARG A 338 -46.80 -29.77 -2.92
N GLU A 339 -47.29 -29.04 -1.92
CA GLU A 339 -46.73 -27.77 -1.46
C GLU A 339 -45.34 -28.01 -0.84
N VAL A 340 -45.18 -29.06 -0.02
CA VAL A 340 -43.87 -29.46 0.52
C VAL A 340 -42.92 -29.89 -0.59
N ASN A 341 -43.38 -30.63 -1.61
CA ASN A 341 -42.54 -30.97 -2.76
C ASN A 341 -42.23 -29.77 -3.65
N GLN A 342 -43.13 -28.78 -3.75
CA GLN A 342 -42.85 -27.51 -4.40
C GLN A 342 -41.82 -26.73 -3.61
N LEU A 343 -41.97 -26.56 -2.29
CA LEU A 343 -40.95 -25.93 -1.46
C LEU A 343 -39.60 -26.65 -1.57
N LYS A 344 -39.57 -27.99 -1.58
CA LYS A 344 -38.34 -28.76 -1.79
C LYS A 344 -37.71 -28.50 -3.17
N GLN A 345 -38.53 -28.39 -4.23
CA GLN A 345 -38.07 -27.99 -5.55
C GLN A 345 -37.52 -26.56 -5.60
N TRP A 346 -38.15 -25.63 -4.88
CA TRP A 346 -37.70 -24.25 -4.79
C TRP A 346 -36.40 -24.14 -3.99
N VAL A 347 -36.28 -24.87 -2.89
CA VAL A 347 -35.04 -24.97 -2.10
C VAL A 347 -33.91 -25.56 -2.94
N THR A 348 -34.14 -26.65 -3.65
CA THR A 348 -33.11 -27.22 -4.55
C THR A 348 -32.73 -26.29 -5.70
N THR A 349 -33.69 -25.54 -6.25
CA THR A 349 -33.42 -24.56 -7.31
C THR A 349 -32.62 -23.37 -6.77
N LEU A 350 -32.97 -22.86 -5.58
CA LEU A 350 -32.24 -21.79 -4.91
C LEU A 350 -30.83 -22.24 -4.50
N MET A 351 -30.68 -23.45 -3.97
CA MET A 351 -29.36 -24.02 -3.68
C MET A 351 -28.49 -24.11 -4.93
N MET A 352 -29.02 -24.58 -6.06
CA MET A 352 -28.30 -24.59 -7.34
C MET A 352 -27.96 -23.19 -7.89
N SER A 353 -28.74 -22.16 -7.55
CA SER A 353 -28.45 -20.78 -7.91
C SER A 353 -27.32 -20.21 -7.05
N ILE A 354 -27.37 -20.48 -5.74
CA ILE A 354 -26.35 -20.05 -4.78
C ILE A 354 -25.01 -20.69 -5.14
N THR A 355 -24.96 -22.00 -5.39
CA THR A 355 -23.70 -22.68 -5.77
C THR A 355 -23.09 -22.12 -7.05
N LYS A 356 -23.93 -21.70 -8.01
CA LYS A 356 -23.44 -21.09 -9.26
C LYS A 356 -22.95 -19.66 -9.06
N GLU A 357 -23.61 -18.89 -8.21
CA GLU A 357 -23.14 -17.55 -7.84
C GLU A 357 -21.85 -17.64 -7.03
N GLU A 358 -21.71 -18.63 -6.16
CA GLU A 358 -20.47 -18.93 -5.42
C GLU A 358 -19.33 -19.36 -6.35
N GLU A 359 -19.59 -20.25 -7.32
CA GLU A 359 -18.62 -20.61 -8.36
C GLU A 359 -18.19 -19.39 -9.20
N MET A 360 -19.14 -18.54 -9.59
CA MET A 360 -18.86 -17.32 -10.35
C MET A 360 -18.09 -16.29 -9.50
N ALA A 361 -18.40 -16.18 -8.21
CA ALA A 361 -17.65 -15.34 -7.29
C ALA A 361 -16.21 -15.85 -7.12
N ALA A 362 -16.02 -17.17 -6.96
CA ALA A 362 -14.70 -17.79 -6.90
C ALA A 362 -13.92 -17.63 -8.20
N GLU A 363 -14.56 -17.72 -9.36
CA GLU A 363 -13.93 -17.48 -10.66
C GLU A 363 -13.52 -16.01 -10.84
N LEU A 364 -14.38 -15.06 -10.45
CA LEU A 364 -14.07 -13.64 -10.48
C LEU A 364 -12.97 -13.28 -9.48
N GLU A 365 -12.95 -13.90 -8.31
CA GLU A 365 -11.87 -13.75 -7.33
C GLU A 365 -10.56 -14.33 -7.86
N LEU A 366 -10.59 -15.50 -8.51
CA LEU A 366 -9.44 -16.07 -9.17
C LEU A 366 -8.95 -15.16 -10.31
N LYS A 367 -9.84 -14.62 -11.14
CA LYS A 367 -9.50 -13.64 -12.18
C LYS A 367 -8.87 -12.42 -11.58
N ALA A 368 -9.48 -11.84 -10.53
CA ALA A 368 -8.89 -10.73 -9.81
C ALA A 368 -7.48 -11.10 -9.33
N ARG A 369 -7.30 -12.22 -8.63
CA ARG A 369 -5.97 -12.67 -8.18
C ARG A 369 -4.97 -12.90 -9.32
N VAL A 370 -5.40 -13.44 -10.45
CA VAL A 370 -4.56 -13.63 -11.66
C VAL A 370 -4.14 -12.28 -12.26
N PHE A 371 -5.03 -11.28 -12.27
CA PHE A 371 -4.67 -9.90 -12.60
C PHE A 371 -3.79 -9.22 -11.53
N HIS A 372 -3.83 -9.68 -10.27
CA HIS A 372 -2.93 -9.25 -9.19
C HIS A 372 -1.57 -10.00 -9.16
N PHE A 373 -1.34 -10.96 -10.06
CA PHE A 373 -0.06 -11.70 -10.14
C PHE A 373 1.05 -10.91 -10.85
N GLY A 374 0.71 -9.84 -11.56
CA GLY A 374 1.62 -8.71 -11.71
C GLY A 374 1.30 -7.74 -10.59
N GLU A 375 2.30 -7.12 -9.96
CA GLU A 375 2.07 -5.92 -9.15
C GLU A 375 1.38 -4.87 -10.03
N TYR A 376 0.05 -4.92 -10.12
CA TYR A 376 -0.72 -3.87 -10.77
C TYR A 376 -0.60 -2.68 -9.85
N LYS A 377 0.35 -1.81 -10.19
CA LYS A 377 0.61 -0.56 -9.53
C LYS A 377 -0.49 0.44 -9.85
N GLY A 378 -1.76 0.02 -9.93
CA GLY A 378 -2.91 0.87 -10.24
C GLY A 378 -2.91 2.13 -9.36
N ALA A 379 -2.66 2.00 -8.06
CA ALA A 379 -2.57 3.16 -7.18
C ALA A 379 -1.37 4.11 -7.46
N GLN A 380 -0.30 3.66 -8.11
CA GLN A 380 0.82 4.51 -8.56
C GLN A 380 0.59 5.03 -9.99
N GLU A 381 0.00 4.21 -10.86
CA GLU A 381 -0.36 4.54 -12.24
C GLU A 381 -1.52 5.55 -12.27
N ASP A 382 -2.53 5.41 -11.42
CA ASP A 382 -3.62 6.37 -11.24
C ASP A 382 -3.09 7.71 -10.71
N LYS A 383 -2.15 7.68 -9.75
CA LYS A 383 -1.46 8.91 -9.28
C LYS A 383 -0.62 9.54 -10.38
N LEU A 384 0.02 8.73 -11.21
CA LEU A 384 0.77 9.21 -12.37
C LEU A 384 -0.17 9.83 -13.42
N LEU A 385 -1.33 9.21 -13.64
CA LEU A 385 -2.36 9.67 -14.57
C LEU A 385 -3.01 10.97 -14.09
N GLU A 386 -3.29 11.10 -12.79
CA GLU A 386 -3.75 12.35 -12.17
C GLU A 386 -2.71 13.46 -12.27
N SER A 387 -1.44 13.13 -12.02
CA SER A 387 -0.31 14.08 -12.17
C SER A 387 -0.14 14.53 -13.62
N LEU A 388 -0.25 13.60 -14.56
CA LEU A 388 -0.20 13.89 -15.99
C LEU A 388 -1.38 14.77 -16.40
N ASN A 389 -2.59 14.41 -16.00
CA ASN A 389 -3.80 15.19 -16.29
C ASN A 389 -3.67 16.62 -15.74
N ARG A 390 -3.15 16.80 -14.52
CA ARG A 390 -2.88 18.13 -13.96
C ARG A 390 -1.89 18.92 -14.81
N LYS A 391 -0.76 18.33 -15.19
CA LYS A 391 0.24 19.00 -16.03
C LYS A 391 -0.29 19.36 -17.41
N VAL A 392 -1.04 18.46 -18.04
CA VAL A 392 -1.67 18.69 -19.35
C VAL A 392 -2.66 19.84 -19.25
N LEU A 393 -3.47 19.87 -18.19
CA LEU A 393 -4.40 20.97 -17.91
C LEU A 393 -3.65 22.30 -17.70
N ASP A 394 -2.57 22.30 -16.93
CA ASP A 394 -1.76 23.50 -16.70
C ASP A 394 -1.19 24.05 -18.02
N VAL A 395 -0.65 23.19 -18.88
CA VAL A 395 -0.12 23.58 -20.21
C VAL A 395 -1.25 24.08 -21.11
N TYR A 396 -2.38 23.38 -21.15
CA TYR A 396 -3.56 23.78 -21.91
C TYR A 396 -4.04 25.19 -21.52
N GLN A 397 -4.13 25.47 -20.22
CA GLN A 397 -4.53 26.79 -19.70
C GLN A 397 -3.55 27.90 -20.10
N HIS A 398 -2.24 27.63 -20.05
CA HIS A 398 -1.22 28.63 -20.39
C HIS A 398 -1.11 28.90 -21.89
N CYS A 399 -1.32 27.88 -22.73
CA CYS A 399 -1.15 27.99 -24.18
C CYS A 399 -2.42 28.43 -24.92
N ILE A 400 -3.61 27.98 -24.50
CA ILE A 400 -4.86 28.13 -25.28
C ILE A 400 -5.90 29.00 -24.56
N GLY A 401 -5.88 29.05 -23.22
CA GLY A 401 -6.76 29.89 -22.40
C GLY A 401 -8.05 29.21 -21.90
N THR A 402 -8.72 29.84 -20.93
CA THR A 402 -9.73 29.23 -20.03
C THR A 402 -11.15 29.06 -20.59
N GLN A 403 -11.38 29.21 -21.90
CA GLN A 403 -12.75 29.34 -22.43
C GLN A 403 -13.52 28.01 -22.62
N GLN A 404 -12.88 26.84 -22.53
CA GLN A 404 -13.50 25.53 -22.84
C GLN A 404 -13.25 24.44 -21.76
N GLU A 405 -13.14 24.82 -20.50
CA GLU A 405 -12.58 23.94 -19.45
C GLU A 405 -13.48 22.78 -18.99
N SER A 406 -14.79 22.80 -19.21
CA SER A 406 -15.68 21.93 -18.43
C SER A 406 -15.90 20.51 -18.98
N ASN A 407 -15.46 20.14 -20.19
CA ASN A 407 -15.80 18.83 -20.78
C ASN A 407 -14.68 18.13 -21.60
N LEU A 408 -13.45 18.63 -21.61
CA LEU A 408 -12.38 18.04 -22.43
C LEU A 408 -11.64 16.94 -21.65
N GLY A 409 -11.47 15.78 -22.26
CA GLY A 409 -10.61 14.72 -21.72
C GLY A 409 -9.12 15.01 -21.97
N THR A 410 -8.22 14.39 -21.20
CA THR A 410 -6.76 14.60 -21.30
C THR A 410 -6.22 14.43 -22.73
N VAL A 411 -6.70 13.41 -23.44
CA VAL A 411 -6.29 13.15 -24.84
C VAL A 411 -6.76 14.27 -25.76
N GLN A 412 -7.98 14.77 -25.56
CA GLN A 412 -8.51 15.88 -26.36
C GLN A 412 -7.72 17.18 -26.10
N MET A 413 -7.35 17.45 -24.85
CA MET A 413 -6.49 18.59 -24.50
C MET A 413 -5.13 18.48 -25.20
N LEU A 414 -4.51 17.29 -25.20
CA LEU A 414 -3.25 17.03 -25.89
C LEU A 414 -3.35 17.25 -27.40
N THR A 415 -4.41 16.76 -28.05
CA THR A 415 -4.63 16.97 -29.49
C THR A 415 -4.74 18.45 -29.85
N ILE A 416 -5.40 19.26 -29.01
CA ILE A 416 -5.50 20.71 -29.23
C ILE A 416 -4.15 21.39 -29.00
N ILE A 417 -3.39 20.97 -27.98
CA ILE A 417 -2.03 21.48 -27.73
C ILE A 417 -1.11 21.17 -28.90
N GLU A 418 -1.14 19.93 -29.41
CA GLU A 418 -0.35 19.50 -30.57
C GLU A 418 -0.68 20.33 -31.80
N HIS A 419 -1.97 20.50 -32.11
CA HIS A 419 -2.38 21.33 -33.24
C HIS A 419 -1.91 22.78 -33.09
N HIS A 420 -2.02 23.36 -31.89
CA HIS A 420 -1.54 24.71 -31.63
C HIS A 420 -0.01 24.83 -31.74
N LEU A 421 0.72 23.79 -31.31
CA LEU A 421 2.17 23.71 -31.45
C LEU A 421 2.58 23.63 -32.92
N ASP A 422 1.89 22.83 -33.72
CA ASP A 422 2.12 22.73 -35.17
C ASP A 422 1.88 24.07 -35.88
N GLU A 423 0.78 24.78 -35.55
CA GLU A 423 0.53 26.12 -36.06
C GLU A 423 1.65 27.11 -35.69
N LEU A 424 2.13 27.06 -34.45
CA LEU A 424 3.23 27.92 -34.01
C LEU A 424 4.55 27.58 -34.71
N LEU A 425 4.83 26.30 -34.96
CA LEU A 425 6.00 25.86 -35.70
C LEU A 425 5.93 26.28 -37.18
N GLU A 426 4.78 26.13 -37.83
CA GLU A 426 4.57 26.64 -39.19
C GLU A 426 4.76 28.16 -39.26
N ASN A 427 4.26 28.88 -38.26
CA ASN A 427 4.44 30.33 -38.17
C ASN A 427 5.92 30.70 -37.95
N LEU A 428 6.66 29.90 -37.19
CA LEU A 428 8.08 30.08 -36.94
C LEU A 428 8.91 29.83 -38.21
N GLU A 429 8.56 28.80 -38.99
CA GLU A 429 9.22 28.49 -40.26
C GLU A 429 8.97 29.57 -41.33
N ARG A 430 7.81 30.24 -41.26
CA ARG A 430 7.46 31.37 -42.14
C ARG A 430 8.06 32.71 -41.70
N VAL A 431 8.81 32.77 -40.58
CA VAL A 431 9.42 34.03 -40.12
C VAL A 431 10.51 34.46 -41.13
N PRO A 432 10.42 35.67 -41.70
CA PRO A 432 11.43 36.15 -42.62
C PRO A 432 12.82 36.20 -41.96
N PRO A 433 13.89 35.76 -42.64
CA PRO A 433 15.25 35.68 -42.08
C PRO A 433 15.77 37.04 -41.59
N ILE A 434 15.27 38.15 -42.15
CA ILE A 434 15.59 39.52 -41.73
C ILE A 434 15.18 39.78 -40.27
N LYS A 435 14.01 39.29 -39.86
CA LYS A 435 13.53 39.45 -38.48
C LYS A 435 14.34 38.58 -37.50
N ILE A 436 14.81 37.42 -37.96
CA ILE A 436 15.69 36.53 -37.17
C ILE A 436 17.03 37.24 -36.93
N GLU A 437 17.64 37.80 -37.98
CA GLU A 437 18.91 38.54 -37.87
C GLU A 437 18.79 39.78 -36.95
N GLU A 438 17.67 40.50 -37.01
CA GLU A 438 17.38 41.62 -36.09
C GLU A 438 17.23 41.16 -34.63
N ALA A 439 16.53 40.05 -34.40
CA ALA A 439 16.35 39.46 -33.07
C ALA A 439 17.67 38.92 -32.49
N GLU A 440 18.50 38.26 -33.31
CA GLU A 440 19.83 37.80 -32.94
C GLU A 440 20.76 38.98 -32.58
N LYS A 441 20.77 40.03 -33.41
CA LYS A 441 21.53 41.25 -33.11
C LYS A 441 21.05 41.91 -31.82
N ALA A 442 19.75 41.92 -31.56
CA ALA A 442 19.19 42.44 -30.31
C ALA A 442 19.60 41.60 -29.09
N LYS A 443 19.51 40.27 -29.18
CA LYS A 443 19.91 39.34 -28.11
C LYS A 443 21.41 39.37 -27.84
N GLU A 444 22.24 39.43 -28.88
CA GLU A 444 23.68 39.57 -28.73
C GLU A 444 24.06 40.94 -28.15
N LYS A 445 23.33 42.02 -28.50
CA LYS A 445 23.50 43.33 -27.86
C LYS A 445 23.12 43.30 -26.39
N GLU A 446 22.00 42.66 -26.03
CA GLU A 446 21.57 42.46 -24.64
C GLU A 446 22.63 41.69 -23.85
N ARG A 447 23.15 40.58 -24.40
CA ARG A 447 24.21 39.77 -23.77
C ARG A 447 25.47 40.58 -23.52
N ARG A 448 25.90 41.40 -24.49
CA ARG A 448 27.06 42.30 -24.35
C ARG A 448 26.82 43.37 -23.28
N MET A 449 25.61 43.91 -23.18
CA MET A 449 25.25 44.87 -22.14
C MET A 449 25.28 44.23 -20.76
N ARG A 450 24.67 43.05 -20.57
CA ARG A 450 24.71 42.32 -19.30
C ARG A 450 26.15 42.02 -18.85
N LEU A 451 27.02 41.57 -19.75
CA LEU A 451 28.44 41.32 -19.45
C LEU A 451 29.19 42.60 -19.04
N ARG A 452 28.86 43.76 -19.64
CA ARG A 452 29.46 45.05 -19.27
C ARG A 452 28.94 45.53 -17.92
N GLU A 453 27.65 45.43 -17.68
CA GLU A 453 27.01 45.78 -16.41
C GLU A 453 27.55 44.92 -15.27
N GLU A 454 27.70 43.62 -15.47
CA GLU A 454 28.28 42.70 -14.49
C GLU A 454 29.74 43.05 -14.16
N LYS A 455 30.57 43.35 -15.17
CA LYS A 455 31.95 43.81 -14.96
C LYS A 455 32.03 45.13 -14.21
N VAL A 456 31.17 46.09 -14.56
CA VAL A 456 31.10 47.40 -13.87
C VAL A 456 30.63 47.21 -12.42
N MET A 457 29.63 46.35 -12.18
CA MET A 457 29.16 46.01 -10.84
C MET A 457 30.25 45.33 -10.01
N MET A 458 31.03 44.42 -10.59
CA MET A 458 32.17 43.79 -9.92
C MET A 458 33.26 44.80 -9.55
N GLN A 459 33.60 45.71 -10.47
CA GLN A 459 34.55 46.79 -10.18
C GLN A 459 34.05 47.73 -9.08
N LYS A 460 32.75 48.08 -9.10
CA LYS A 460 32.12 48.93 -8.08
C LYS A 460 32.14 48.25 -6.70
N ARG A 461 31.84 46.94 -6.62
CA ARG A 461 31.97 46.17 -5.38
C ARG A 461 33.39 46.17 -4.83
N LEU A 462 34.40 45.96 -5.69
CA LEU A 462 35.80 46.01 -5.27
C LEU A 462 36.21 47.42 -4.81
N GLN A 463 35.73 48.47 -5.46
CA GLN A 463 35.99 49.84 -5.06
C GLN A 463 35.31 50.19 -3.73
N GLU A 464 34.07 49.74 -3.53
CA GLU A 464 33.32 49.89 -2.29
C GLU A 464 33.96 49.11 -1.14
N GLU A 465 34.41 47.87 -1.36
CA GLU A 465 35.14 47.07 -0.36
C GLU A 465 36.45 47.77 0.04
N ARG A 466 37.20 48.33 -0.92
CA ARG A 466 38.42 49.11 -0.64
C ARG A 466 38.09 50.33 0.22
N LEU A 467 37.03 51.05 -0.11
CA LEU A 467 36.59 52.22 0.63
C LEU A 467 36.15 51.84 2.05
N GLN A 468 35.32 50.81 2.20
CA GLN A 468 34.90 50.28 3.50
C GLN A 468 36.08 49.83 4.35
N ARG A 469 37.06 49.13 3.75
CA ARG A 469 38.27 48.69 4.47
C ARG A 469 39.13 49.86 4.92
N ALA A 470 39.22 50.92 4.11
CA ALA A 470 39.89 52.16 4.49
C ALA A 470 39.16 52.89 5.63
N GLN A 471 37.82 52.99 5.55
CA GLN A 471 36.98 53.55 6.61
C GLN A 471 37.10 52.75 7.92
N ALA A 472 37.05 51.41 7.85
CA ALA A 472 37.23 50.53 9.00
C ALA A 472 38.62 50.69 9.63
N ARG A 473 39.68 50.87 8.85
CA ARG A 473 41.03 51.20 9.36
C ARG A 473 41.07 52.56 10.04
N ALA A 474 40.36 53.55 9.51
CA ALA A 474 40.30 54.89 10.09
C ALA A 474 39.47 54.93 11.39
N GLN A 475 38.39 54.15 11.46
CA GLN A 475 37.52 54.03 12.64
C GLN A 475 38.07 53.06 13.70
N ALA A 476 38.96 52.14 13.31
CA ALA A 476 39.59 51.21 14.24
C ALA A 476 40.35 51.99 15.33
N GLU A 477 40.09 51.62 16.58
CA GLU A 477 40.68 52.29 17.72
C GLU A 477 42.22 52.21 17.65
N ILE A 478 42.86 53.38 17.63
CA ILE A 478 44.32 53.49 17.63
C ILE A 478 44.83 52.95 18.97
N LYS A 479 45.29 51.69 18.98
CA LYS A 479 45.93 51.08 20.14
C LYS A 479 47.24 51.80 20.45
N LYS A 480 47.19 52.78 21.36
CA LYS A 480 48.36 53.47 21.89
C LYS A 480 49.19 52.47 22.69
N LYS A 481 50.31 52.01 22.12
CA LYS A 481 51.27 51.21 22.86
C LYS A 481 51.92 52.09 23.93
N ARG A 482 51.73 51.75 25.21
CA ARG A 482 52.47 52.39 26.31
C ARG A 482 53.85 51.74 26.42
N GLY A 483 54.90 52.56 26.38
CA GLY A 483 56.30 52.13 26.52
C GLY A 483 57.05 51.92 25.20
N ARG A 484 58.39 51.89 25.27
CA ARG A 484 59.25 51.56 24.11
C ARG A 484 59.11 50.07 23.79
N ARG A 485 58.94 49.75 22.50
CA ARG A 485 58.91 48.37 22.02
C ARG A 485 60.29 47.73 22.23
N LEU A 486 60.37 46.65 23.01
CA LEU A 486 61.60 45.88 23.16
C LEU A 486 61.91 45.21 21.81
N VAL A 487 63.05 45.57 21.21
CA VAL A 487 63.54 44.97 19.97
C VAL A 487 64.53 43.88 20.37
N SER A 488 64.20 42.62 20.10
CA SER A 488 65.16 41.52 20.22
C SER A 488 66.24 41.67 19.15
N ARG A 489 67.50 41.51 19.55
CA ARG A 489 68.64 41.43 18.62
C ARG A 489 68.54 40.11 17.83
N SER A 490 69.05 40.07 16.61
CA SER A 490 69.10 38.86 15.78
C SER A 490 69.78 37.71 16.54
N ARG A 491 69.20 36.51 16.48
CA ARG A 491 69.85 35.29 16.99
C ARG A 491 71.11 34.98 16.15
N PRO A 492 72.21 34.51 16.76
CA PRO A 492 73.36 34.03 16.01
C PRO A 492 72.97 32.89 15.05
N PRO A 493 73.64 32.74 13.89
CA PRO A 493 73.40 31.62 12.97
C PRO A 493 73.61 30.27 13.67
N ALA A 494 72.70 29.33 13.47
CA ALA A 494 72.82 27.98 14.02
C ALA A 494 73.97 27.21 13.36
N LEU A 495 74.81 26.56 14.16
CA LEU A 495 75.83 25.64 13.66
C LEU A 495 75.15 24.41 13.05
N LYS A 496 75.39 24.17 11.76
CA LYS A 496 74.89 22.99 11.04
C LYS A 496 75.69 21.76 11.50
N ALA A 497 75.01 20.74 12.01
CA ALA A 497 75.59 19.40 12.17
C ALA A 497 75.72 18.76 10.78
N LYS A 498 76.86 18.10 10.53
CA LYS A 498 77.09 17.27 9.34
C LYS A 498 76.22 16.02 9.44
N GLU A 499 75.30 15.84 8.49
CA GLU A 499 74.69 14.54 8.21
C GLU A 499 75.63 13.78 7.27
N GLU A 500 75.96 12.53 7.62
CA GLU A 500 76.67 11.62 6.71
C GLU A 500 75.71 11.11 5.63
N PRO A 501 76.19 10.93 4.38
CA PRO A 501 75.33 10.48 3.29
C PRO A 501 75.01 8.99 3.41
N GLU A 502 73.73 8.64 3.44
CA GLU A 502 73.28 7.27 3.18
C GLU A 502 73.52 6.91 1.71
N HIS A 503 74.37 5.90 1.51
CA HIS A 503 74.64 5.30 0.21
C HIS A 503 73.42 4.47 -0.23
N VAL A 504 72.64 4.98 -1.18
CA VAL A 504 71.66 4.20 -1.91
C VAL A 504 72.41 3.40 -2.98
N VAL A 505 72.42 2.07 -2.85
CA VAL A 505 72.89 1.17 -3.90
C VAL A 505 71.77 1.08 -4.94
N MET A 506 72.01 1.64 -6.12
CA MET A 506 71.13 1.50 -7.28
C MET A 506 71.55 0.29 -8.10
N ASP A 507 70.54 -0.47 -8.55
CA ASP A 507 70.68 -1.65 -9.42
C ASP A 507 71.17 -1.23 -10.81
N LYS A 508 72.30 -1.80 -11.27
CA LYS A 508 72.97 -1.40 -12.52
C LYS A 508 72.12 -1.62 -13.78
N ASP A 509 71.18 -2.56 -13.74
CA ASP A 509 70.35 -2.91 -14.90
C ASP A 509 69.32 -1.81 -15.24
N LYS A 510 69.01 -0.91 -14.29
CA LYS A 510 68.12 0.24 -14.52
C LYS A 510 68.82 1.48 -15.08
N GLU A 511 70.14 1.54 -14.96
CA GLU A 511 70.94 2.67 -15.49
C GLU A 511 71.16 2.53 -17.01
N GLU A 512 71.22 1.29 -17.52
CA GLU A 512 71.42 1.03 -18.95
C GLU A 512 70.14 1.22 -19.78
N GLU A 513 68.93 1.00 -19.24
CA GLU A 513 67.66 1.26 -19.95
C GLU A 513 67.37 2.75 -20.14
N LEU A 514 67.83 3.61 -19.23
CA LEU A 514 67.62 5.07 -19.34
C LEU A 514 68.55 5.74 -20.36
N LEU A 515 69.64 5.07 -20.76
CA LEU A 515 70.60 5.57 -21.75
C LEU A 515 70.29 5.11 -23.19
N PHE A 516 69.27 4.28 -23.41
CA PHE A 516 68.96 3.77 -24.76
C PHE A 516 67.94 4.63 -25.54
N PHE A 517 67.25 5.58 -24.90
CA PHE A 517 66.27 6.47 -25.56
C PHE A 517 66.55 7.97 -25.36
N THR A 518 67.80 8.34 -25.03
CA THR A 518 68.28 9.73 -25.15
C THR A 518 69.48 9.75 -26.08
#